data_AF-A0A399WG07-F1
#
_entry.id   AF-A0A399WG07-F1
#
_cell.length_a   1.000
_cell.length_b   1.000
_cell.length_c   1.000
_cell.angle_alpha   90.00
_cell.angle_beta   90.00
_cell.angle_gamma   90.00
#
_symmetry.space_group_name_H-M   'P 1'
#
loop_
_entity.id
_entity.type
_entity.pdbx_description
1 polymer ?
#
loop_
_entity_poly.entity_id
_entity_poly.type
_entity_poly.pdbx_seq_one_letter_code
_entity_poly.pdbx_strand_id
1 'polypeptide(L)'
;MILVLSGTEEGKEIVRRLHNEGLSLLTTVATEYGRKIFEQVGLETLCLQGRLDAQGFSRLIKEKGIDTVVDATHPYAIEVSQNAMDACKKTGVRYLRFEREGIPIPTHPLIHNVKTMTEAVDKSRTLGKTIFLTTGISSVARFIILKDEKELYVRILPVPEHISLCLDMGIPATHVIAMHGPFSEDLNRAMFKQCQINTMVTKDSGDVGGVLEKVNAALNEGIDTIIIERPRLDFPQKYSSIDELVNAVKIN
;
A
#
# COMPACT_ATOMS: atom_id res chain seq x y z
N MET A 1 -20.08 -5.23 -16.93
CA MET A 1 -19.09 -6.05 -16.18
C MET A 1 -18.26 -5.13 -15.30
N ILE A 2 -17.91 -5.56 -14.08
CA ILE A 2 -17.15 -4.76 -13.12
C ILE A 2 -15.66 -5.10 -13.19
N LEU A 3 -14.78 -4.10 -13.19
CA LEU A 3 -13.34 -4.29 -12.98
C LEU A 3 -12.94 -3.83 -11.58
N VAL A 4 -12.42 -4.72 -10.75
CA VAL A 4 -11.88 -4.38 -9.43
C VAL A 4 -10.36 -4.30 -9.49
N LEU A 5 -9.79 -3.14 -9.16
CA LEU A 5 -8.35 -2.99 -8.98
C LEU A 5 -8.00 -3.34 -7.54
N SER A 6 -7.37 -4.49 -7.33
CA SER A 6 -7.15 -5.07 -6.01
C SER A 6 -5.66 -5.05 -5.60
N GLY A 7 -5.33 -5.74 -4.50
CA GLY A 7 -3.99 -5.76 -3.90
C GLY A 7 -3.96 -5.32 -2.43
N THR A 8 -5.12 -5.13 -1.82
CA THR A 8 -5.34 -4.87 -0.39
C THR A 8 -6.26 -5.96 0.18
N GLU A 9 -6.35 -6.10 1.51
CA GLU A 9 -7.31 -7.03 2.12
C GLU A 9 -8.74 -6.63 1.79
N GLU A 10 -9.02 -5.33 1.78
CA GLU A 10 -10.33 -4.78 1.45
C GLU A 10 -10.69 -5.02 -0.02
N GLY A 11 -9.72 -4.92 -0.93
CA GLY A 11 -9.91 -5.26 -2.34
C GLY A 11 -10.28 -6.73 -2.54
N LYS A 12 -9.74 -7.66 -1.72
CA LYS A 12 -10.15 -9.08 -1.76
C LYS A 12 -11.58 -9.25 -1.26
N GLU A 13 -11.91 -8.60 -0.15
CA GLU A 13 -13.26 -8.65 0.42
C GLU A 13 -14.30 -8.08 -0.56
N ILE A 14 -14.01 -6.95 -1.20
CA ILE A 14 -14.85 -6.36 -2.25
C ILE A 14 -15.12 -7.35 -3.38
N VAL A 15 -14.06 -7.97 -3.91
CA VAL A 15 -14.19 -8.99 -4.98
C VAL A 15 -15.06 -10.15 -4.51
N ARG A 16 -14.81 -10.68 -3.31
CA ARG A 16 -15.58 -11.79 -2.73
C ARG A 16 -17.05 -11.45 -2.59
N ARG A 17 -17.39 -10.26 -2.08
CA ARG A 17 -18.79 -9.84 -1.90
C ARG A 17 -19.50 -9.61 -3.22
N LEU A 18 -18.86 -8.94 -4.17
CA LEU A 18 -19.44 -8.75 -5.51
C LEU A 18 -19.65 -10.10 -6.23
N HIS A 19 -18.73 -11.05 -6.06
CA HIS A 19 -18.86 -12.39 -6.63
C HIS A 19 -20.04 -13.17 -6.00
N ASN A 20 -20.17 -13.14 -4.68
CA ASN A 20 -21.26 -13.81 -3.95
C ASN A 20 -22.65 -13.25 -4.29
N GLU A 21 -22.72 -12.00 -4.73
CA GLU A 21 -23.93 -11.34 -5.23
C GLU A 21 -24.26 -11.73 -6.68
N GLY A 22 -23.46 -12.60 -7.30
CA GLY A 22 -23.66 -13.07 -8.68
C GLY A 22 -23.29 -12.04 -9.75
N LEU A 23 -22.54 -10.99 -9.39
CA LEU A 23 -22.15 -9.95 -10.34
C LEU A 23 -20.98 -10.40 -11.21
N SER A 24 -21.06 -10.08 -12.50
CA SER A 24 -19.98 -10.34 -13.45
C SER A 24 -18.82 -9.38 -13.21
N LEU A 25 -17.68 -9.90 -12.76
CA LEU A 25 -16.50 -9.12 -12.42
C LEU A 25 -15.21 -9.71 -12.95
N LEU A 26 -14.22 -8.84 -13.08
CA LEU A 26 -12.81 -9.14 -13.31
C LEU A 26 -12.00 -8.39 -12.24
N THR A 27 -10.90 -8.95 -11.76
CA THR A 27 -9.97 -8.29 -10.83
C THR A 27 -8.57 -8.21 -11.41
N THR A 28 -7.81 -7.18 -11.02
CA THR A 28 -6.39 -7.05 -11.36
C THR A 28 -5.53 -6.93 -10.10
N VAL A 29 -4.33 -7.50 -10.16
CA VAL A 29 -3.30 -7.38 -9.11
C VAL A 29 -1.95 -7.09 -9.72
N ALA A 30 -1.15 -6.30 -9.01
CA ALA A 30 0.17 -5.89 -9.49
C ALA A 30 1.25 -6.98 -9.32
N THR A 31 1.04 -7.97 -8.46
CA THR A 31 2.08 -8.92 -8.02
C THR A 31 1.61 -10.38 -8.13
N GLU A 32 2.55 -11.31 -8.29
CA GLU A 32 2.28 -12.75 -8.28
C GLU A 32 1.72 -13.19 -6.92
N TYR A 33 2.25 -12.64 -5.83
CA TYR A 33 1.72 -12.88 -4.49
C TYR A 33 0.23 -12.53 -4.39
N GLY A 34 -0.17 -11.36 -4.93
CA GLY A 34 -1.57 -10.97 -5.02
C GLY A 34 -2.42 -11.97 -5.80
N ARG A 35 -1.89 -12.53 -6.90
CA ARG A 35 -2.57 -13.53 -7.73
C ARG A 35 -2.75 -14.85 -6.98
N LYS A 36 -1.72 -15.35 -6.30
CA LYS A 36 -1.77 -16.59 -5.51
C LYS A 36 -2.83 -16.55 -4.41
N ILE A 37 -3.10 -15.37 -3.85
CA ILE A 37 -4.18 -15.22 -2.87
C ILE A 37 -5.56 -15.48 -3.51
N PHE A 38 -5.78 -15.06 -4.76
CA PHE A 38 -7.04 -15.34 -5.46
C PHE A 38 -7.16 -16.81 -5.89
N GLU A 39 -6.05 -17.50 -6.15
CA GLU A 39 -6.02 -18.95 -6.38
C GLU A 39 -6.47 -19.74 -5.14
N GLN A 40 -6.09 -19.30 -3.93
CA GLN A 40 -6.52 -19.95 -2.68
C GLN A 40 -8.02 -19.86 -2.40
N VAL A 41 -8.70 -18.86 -2.97
CA VAL A 41 -10.16 -18.66 -2.81
C VAL A 41 -10.95 -19.09 -4.06
N GLY A 42 -10.30 -19.73 -5.04
CA GLY A 42 -10.94 -20.27 -6.25
C GLY A 42 -11.43 -19.20 -7.23
N LEU A 43 -10.81 -18.00 -7.23
CA LEU A 43 -11.17 -16.87 -8.07
C LEU A 43 -10.05 -16.50 -9.07
N GLU A 44 -9.12 -17.42 -9.33
CA GLU A 44 -7.95 -17.20 -10.19
C GLU A 44 -8.29 -16.86 -11.63
N THR A 45 -9.38 -17.42 -12.15
CA THR A 45 -9.87 -17.15 -13.52
C THR A 45 -10.37 -15.72 -13.69
N LEU A 46 -10.72 -15.05 -12.58
CA LEU A 46 -11.14 -13.67 -12.55
C LEU A 46 -9.96 -12.70 -12.37
N CYS A 47 -8.75 -13.20 -12.09
CA CYS A 47 -7.61 -12.37 -11.70
C CYS A 47 -6.57 -12.22 -12.81
N LEU A 48 -6.48 -11.03 -13.39
CA LEU A 48 -5.37 -10.63 -14.25
C LEU A 48 -4.19 -10.16 -13.40
N GLN A 49 -2.99 -10.64 -13.73
CA GLN A 49 -1.75 -10.14 -13.14
C GLN A 49 -1.08 -9.18 -14.12
N GLY A 50 -0.67 -8.02 -13.62
CA GLY A 50 0.12 -7.06 -14.39
C GLY A 50 -0.24 -5.62 -14.08
N ARG A 51 0.71 -4.73 -14.36
CA ARG A 51 0.48 -3.28 -14.32
C ARG A 51 -0.03 -2.83 -15.68
N LEU A 52 -1.07 -1.99 -15.67
CA LEU A 52 -1.64 -1.38 -16.86
C LEU A 52 -1.46 0.13 -16.78
N ASP A 53 -1.12 0.72 -17.92
CA ASP A 53 -1.20 2.16 -18.13
C ASP A 53 -2.63 2.57 -18.54
N ALA A 54 -2.88 3.87 -18.69
CA ALA A 54 -4.20 4.38 -19.07
C ALA A 54 -4.71 3.80 -20.41
N GLN A 55 -3.81 3.52 -21.36
CA GLN A 55 -4.19 2.91 -22.64
C GLN A 55 -4.56 1.44 -22.47
N GLY A 56 -3.80 0.69 -21.69
CA GLY A 56 -4.06 -0.70 -21.33
C GLY A 56 -5.41 -0.85 -20.63
N PHE A 57 -5.72 0.02 -19.66
CA PHE A 57 -7.05 0.06 -19.06
C PHE A 57 -8.13 0.38 -20.08
N SER A 58 -7.93 1.37 -20.95
CA SER A 58 -8.92 1.73 -21.98
C SER A 58 -9.21 0.58 -22.95
N ARG A 59 -8.19 -0.20 -23.34
CA ARG A 59 -8.36 -1.40 -24.17
C ARG A 59 -9.13 -2.48 -23.41
N LEU A 60 -8.70 -2.79 -22.19
CA LEU A 60 -9.35 -3.80 -21.35
C LEU A 60 -10.83 -3.48 -21.13
N ILE A 61 -11.15 -2.21 -20.85
CA ILE A 61 -12.52 -1.73 -20.67
C ILE A 61 -13.38 -2.04 -21.90
N LYS A 62 -12.89 -1.72 -23.10
CA LYS A 62 -13.62 -1.95 -24.36
C LYS A 62 -13.75 -3.43 -24.69
N GLU A 63 -12.67 -4.19 -24.58
CA GLU A 63 -12.62 -5.61 -24.94
C GLU A 63 -13.50 -6.48 -24.05
N LYS A 64 -13.62 -6.13 -22.76
CA LYS A 64 -14.40 -6.90 -21.78
C LYS A 64 -15.79 -6.33 -21.50
N GLY A 65 -16.17 -5.20 -22.13
CA GLY A 65 -17.44 -4.55 -21.86
C GLY A 65 -17.58 -4.13 -20.40
N ILE A 66 -16.52 -3.55 -19.85
CA ILE A 66 -16.53 -3.05 -18.46
C ILE A 66 -17.34 -1.74 -18.43
N ASP A 67 -18.29 -1.65 -17.51
CA ASP A 67 -19.16 -0.49 -17.30
C ASP A 67 -18.87 0.25 -15.99
N THR A 68 -18.17 -0.42 -15.05
CA THR A 68 -17.77 0.13 -13.76
C THR A 68 -16.37 -0.34 -13.38
N VAL A 69 -15.52 0.59 -12.95
CA VAL A 69 -14.22 0.32 -12.33
C VAL A 69 -14.31 0.63 -10.84
N VAL A 70 -13.98 -0.35 -10.01
CA VAL A 70 -13.84 -0.22 -8.56
C VAL A 70 -12.36 -0.22 -8.22
N ASP A 71 -11.83 0.92 -7.81
CA ASP A 71 -10.46 1.05 -7.34
C ASP A 71 -10.37 0.78 -5.83
N ALA A 72 -9.85 -0.39 -5.47
CA ALA A 72 -9.55 -0.80 -4.10
C ALA A 72 -8.03 -0.96 -3.88
N THR A 73 -7.21 -0.29 -4.69
CA THR A 73 -5.75 -0.31 -4.55
C THR A 73 -5.30 0.44 -3.30
N HIS A 74 -4.07 0.16 -2.85
CA HIS A 74 -3.51 0.84 -1.67
C HIS A 74 -3.49 2.37 -1.87
N PRO A 75 -3.76 3.23 -0.85
CA PRO A 75 -3.78 4.70 -1.00
C PRO A 75 -2.52 5.37 -1.58
N TYR A 76 -1.40 4.64 -1.57
CA TYR A 76 -0.12 5.11 -2.12
C TYR A 76 0.12 4.63 -3.56
N ALA A 77 -0.82 3.89 -4.15
CA ALA A 77 -0.77 3.40 -5.52
C ALA A 77 -1.28 4.47 -6.50
N ILE A 78 -0.74 5.70 -6.38
CA ILE A 78 -1.20 6.90 -7.10
C ILE A 78 -1.27 6.66 -8.61
N GLU A 79 -0.24 6.03 -9.18
CA GLU A 79 -0.09 5.84 -10.63
C GLU A 79 -1.21 4.98 -11.22
N VAL A 80 -1.52 3.84 -10.58
CA VAL A 80 -2.59 2.95 -11.08
C VAL A 80 -3.96 3.60 -10.94
N SER A 81 -4.21 4.32 -9.84
CA SER A 81 -5.45 5.07 -9.66
C SER A 81 -5.61 6.16 -10.72
N GLN A 82 -4.56 6.94 -11.00
CA GLN A 82 -4.62 7.98 -12.03
C GLN A 82 -4.83 7.38 -13.43
N ASN A 83 -4.10 6.32 -13.76
CA ASN A 83 -4.25 5.62 -15.05
C ASN A 83 -5.67 5.08 -15.24
N ALA A 84 -6.26 4.51 -14.19
CA ALA A 84 -7.63 4.00 -14.22
C ALA A 84 -8.67 5.12 -14.35
N MET A 85 -8.51 6.22 -13.60
CA MET A 85 -9.38 7.40 -13.72
C MET A 85 -9.34 7.99 -15.13
N ASP A 86 -8.14 8.16 -15.69
CA ASP A 86 -7.95 8.68 -17.05
C ASP A 86 -8.59 7.77 -18.10
N ALA A 87 -8.48 6.45 -17.94
CA ALA A 87 -9.13 5.49 -18.81
C ALA A 87 -10.66 5.57 -18.70
N CYS A 88 -11.21 5.60 -17.48
CA CYS A 88 -12.64 5.73 -17.23
C CYS A 88 -13.22 7.00 -17.84
N LYS A 89 -12.51 8.13 -17.68
CA LYS A 89 -12.89 9.41 -18.30
C LYS A 89 -12.91 9.33 -19.82
N LYS A 90 -11.94 8.64 -20.44
CA LYS A 90 -11.88 8.46 -21.90
C LYS A 90 -12.95 7.53 -22.44
N THR A 91 -13.36 6.52 -21.68
CA THR A 91 -14.34 5.52 -22.12
C THR A 91 -15.77 5.82 -21.65
N GLY A 92 -15.97 6.85 -20.83
CA GLY A 92 -17.28 7.17 -20.24
C GLY A 92 -17.74 6.15 -19.20
N VAL A 93 -16.81 5.41 -18.61
CA VAL A 93 -17.08 4.36 -17.63
C VAL A 93 -17.07 4.93 -16.22
N ARG A 94 -17.93 4.39 -15.35
CA ARG A 94 -18.02 4.83 -13.97
C ARG A 94 -16.79 4.39 -13.18
N TYR A 95 -16.27 5.29 -12.33
CA TYR A 95 -15.12 5.02 -11.48
C TYR A 95 -15.49 5.22 -10.01
N LEU A 96 -15.29 4.20 -9.19
CA LEU A 96 -15.59 4.17 -7.77
C LEU A 96 -14.33 3.87 -6.98
N ARG A 97 -13.94 4.76 -6.07
CA ARG A 97 -12.80 4.58 -5.18
C ARG A 97 -13.27 4.02 -3.85
N PHE A 98 -12.70 2.91 -3.42
CA PHE A 98 -12.71 2.52 -2.02
C PHE A 98 -11.45 3.05 -1.34
N GLU A 99 -11.65 3.82 -0.29
CA GLU A 99 -10.55 4.27 0.56
C GLU A 99 -11.05 4.46 1.99
N ARG A 100 -10.55 3.60 2.89
CA ARG A 100 -10.85 3.72 4.31
C ARG A 100 -10.41 5.07 4.88
N GLU A 101 -11.10 5.49 5.93
CA GLU A 101 -10.66 6.65 6.69
C GLU A 101 -9.28 6.42 7.34
N GLY A 102 -8.55 7.52 7.52
CA GLY A 102 -7.34 7.50 8.33
C GLY A 102 -7.70 7.43 9.81
N ILE A 103 -6.78 6.92 10.62
CA ILE A 103 -6.89 7.08 12.07
C ILE A 103 -6.11 8.34 12.46
N PRO A 104 -6.64 9.18 13.37
CA PRO A 104 -5.87 10.27 13.94
C PRO A 104 -4.58 9.77 14.59
N ILE A 105 -3.45 10.26 14.12
CA ILE A 105 -2.15 9.99 14.73
C ILE A 105 -1.91 11.07 15.79
N PRO A 106 -1.44 10.72 17.00
CA PRO A 106 -1.20 11.69 18.05
C PRO A 106 -0.17 12.74 17.62
N THR A 107 -0.35 13.97 18.11
CA THR A 107 0.70 14.99 17.99
C THR A 107 1.76 14.76 19.06
N HIS A 108 3.02 14.64 18.66
CA HIS A 108 4.15 14.43 19.57
C HIS A 108 5.42 15.07 19.02
N PRO A 109 6.35 15.60 19.84
CA PRO A 109 7.60 16.20 19.36
C PRO A 109 8.49 15.28 18.53
N LEU A 110 8.39 13.96 18.75
CA LEU A 110 9.10 12.92 17.99
C LEU A 110 8.38 12.50 16.71
N ILE A 111 7.18 13.01 16.42
CA ILE A 111 6.43 12.69 15.20
C ILE A 111 6.65 13.80 14.17
N HIS A 112 7.14 13.41 13.01
CA HIS A 112 7.45 14.29 11.88
C HIS A 112 6.56 13.92 10.69
N ASN A 113 5.47 14.65 10.49
CA ASN A 113 4.61 14.46 9.32
C ASN A 113 5.26 15.09 8.09
N VAL A 114 5.31 14.33 6.99
CA VAL A 114 5.85 14.76 5.69
C VAL A 114 4.89 14.38 4.58
N LYS A 115 4.80 15.19 3.53
CA LYS A 115 3.83 14.98 2.44
C LYS A 115 4.35 14.06 1.35
N THR A 116 5.67 13.97 1.20
CA THR A 116 6.29 13.27 0.08
C THR A 116 7.41 12.35 0.52
N MET A 117 7.74 11.40 -0.34
CA MET A 117 8.88 10.51 -0.12
C MET A 117 10.20 11.28 -0.10
N THR A 118 10.32 12.34 -0.91
CA THR A 118 11.50 13.21 -0.92
C THR A 118 11.67 13.92 0.41
N GLU A 119 10.60 14.53 0.94
CA GLU A 119 10.62 15.15 2.28
C GLU A 119 10.97 14.13 3.38
N ALA A 120 10.51 12.88 3.26
CA ALA A 120 10.88 11.82 4.19
C ALA A 120 12.37 11.50 4.18
N VAL A 121 12.98 11.43 2.99
CA VAL A 121 14.43 11.23 2.82
C VAL A 121 15.20 12.41 3.39
N ASP A 122 14.81 13.63 3.05
CA ASP A 122 15.47 14.85 3.54
C ASP A 122 15.38 14.98 5.06
N LYS A 123 14.20 14.70 5.63
CA LYS A 123 14.03 14.69 7.09
C LYS A 123 14.88 13.61 7.74
N SER A 124 14.97 12.41 7.15
CA SER A 124 15.78 11.30 7.67
C SER A 124 17.27 11.65 7.77
N ARG A 125 17.79 12.50 6.88
CA ARG A 125 19.19 12.98 6.97
C ARG A 125 19.47 13.71 8.28
N THR A 126 18.50 14.49 8.75
CA THR A 126 18.63 15.36 9.94
C THR A 126 18.49 14.62 11.28
N LEU A 127 18.10 13.35 11.26
CA LEU A 127 17.80 12.57 12.46
C LEU A 127 18.92 11.55 12.76
N GLY A 128 18.64 10.57 13.62
CA GLY A 128 19.59 9.56 14.07
C GLY A 128 20.24 8.73 12.96
N LYS A 129 21.24 7.91 13.33
CA LYS A 129 22.04 7.15 12.37
C LYS A 129 21.29 5.91 11.84
N THR A 130 20.51 5.26 12.69
CA THR A 130 19.87 3.98 12.36
C THR A 130 18.40 4.16 12.02
N ILE A 131 18.05 3.89 10.75
CA ILE A 131 16.72 4.09 10.19
C ILE A 131 16.02 2.74 9.99
N PHE A 132 14.79 2.63 10.45
CA PHE A 132 13.92 1.48 10.24
C PHE A 132 12.79 1.81 9.25
N LEU A 133 12.89 1.26 8.04
CA LEU A 133 11.92 1.46 6.97
C LEU A 133 10.79 0.43 7.07
N THR A 134 9.59 0.92 7.39
CA THR A 134 8.34 0.11 7.38
C THR A 134 7.45 0.43 6.17
N THR A 135 8.03 1.04 5.14
CA THR A 135 7.33 1.59 3.96
C THR A 135 7.08 0.58 2.85
N GLY A 136 7.60 -0.65 2.99
CA GLY A 136 7.60 -1.70 1.97
C GLY A 136 8.68 -1.51 0.89
N ILE A 137 8.92 -2.57 0.11
CA ILE A 137 10.03 -2.68 -0.86
C ILE A 137 10.05 -1.56 -1.90
N SER A 138 8.89 -1.11 -2.39
CA SER A 138 8.78 -0.11 -3.45
C SER A 138 9.33 1.26 -3.07
N SER A 139 9.46 1.55 -1.77
CA SER A 139 9.99 2.81 -1.27
C SER A 139 11.46 2.75 -0.88
N VAL A 140 12.01 1.54 -0.70
CA VAL A 140 13.40 1.34 -0.25
C VAL A 140 14.39 2.00 -1.20
N ALA A 141 14.17 1.86 -2.51
CA ALA A 141 15.02 2.46 -3.55
C ALA A 141 15.23 3.98 -3.39
N ARG A 142 14.27 4.69 -2.78
CA ARG A 142 14.38 6.14 -2.54
C ARG A 142 15.29 6.48 -1.36
N PHE A 143 15.43 5.58 -0.39
CA PHE A 143 16.29 5.76 0.78
C PHE A 143 17.72 5.27 0.56
N ILE A 144 18.00 4.51 -0.50
CA ILE A 144 19.34 4.01 -0.83
C ILE A 144 20.37 5.14 -0.97
N ILE A 145 19.95 6.35 -1.34
CA ILE A 145 20.81 7.53 -1.37
C ILE A 145 21.44 7.85 0.00
N LEU A 146 20.88 7.34 1.10
CA LEU A 146 21.37 7.54 2.46
C LEU A 146 22.27 6.39 2.95
N LYS A 147 22.49 5.33 2.16
CA LYS A 147 23.15 4.10 2.66
C LYS A 147 24.58 4.30 3.15
N ASP A 148 25.28 5.32 2.62
CA ASP A 148 26.65 5.64 3.01
C ASP A 148 26.68 6.59 4.24
N GLU A 149 25.54 7.17 4.60
CA GLU A 149 25.37 8.12 5.72
C GLU A 149 24.64 7.49 6.92
N LYS A 150 23.81 6.47 6.68
CA LYS A 150 22.83 5.92 7.62
C LYS A 150 22.78 4.40 7.54
N GLU A 151 22.48 3.75 8.66
CA GLU A 151 22.21 2.31 8.72
C GLU A 151 20.74 2.06 8.38
N LEU A 152 20.45 1.42 7.24
CA LEU A 152 19.09 1.19 6.76
C LEU A 152 18.62 -0.23 7.08
N TYR A 153 17.78 -0.36 8.10
CA TYR A 153 17.00 -1.56 8.37
C TYR A 153 15.69 -1.52 7.59
N VAL A 154 15.36 -2.62 6.91
CA VAL A 154 14.21 -2.66 6.01
C VAL A 154 13.32 -3.83 6.36
N ARG A 155 12.04 -3.53 6.65
CA ARG A 155 11.01 -4.56 6.80
C ARG A 155 10.20 -4.71 5.53
N ILE A 156 10.21 -5.91 4.96
CA ILE A 156 9.55 -6.27 3.70
C ILE A 156 8.72 -7.55 3.88
N LEU A 157 7.78 -7.77 2.95
CA LEU A 157 7.12 -9.07 2.84
C LEU A 157 8.14 -10.17 2.51
N PRO A 158 7.96 -11.40 3.04
CA PRO A 158 8.88 -12.51 2.84
C PRO A 158 8.74 -13.13 1.45
N VAL A 159 9.05 -12.34 0.44
CA VAL A 159 9.01 -12.68 -0.98
C VAL A 159 10.46 -12.71 -1.48
N PRO A 160 10.94 -13.82 -2.06
CA PRO A 160 12.34 -13.96 -2.48
C PRO A 160 12.84 -12.81 -3.35
N GLU A 161 12.01 -12.34 -4.28
CA GLU A 161 12.31 -11.23 -5.17
C GLU A 161 12.55 -9.92 -4.40
N HIS A 162 11.79 -9.66 -3.33
CA HIS A 162 11.99 -8.46 -2.51
C HIS A 162 13.31 -8.53 -1.73
N ILE A 163 13.68 -9.70 -1.24
CA ILE A 163 14.96 -9.92 -0.56
C ILE A 163 16.11 -9.68 -1.56
N SER A 164 16.04 -10.27 -2.75
CA SER A 164 17.04 -10.05 -3.81
C SER A 164 17.19 -8.57 -4.14
N LEU A 165 16.09 -7.85 -4.35
CA LEU A 165 16.11 -6.41 -4.63
C LEU A 165 16.82 -5.61 -3.51
N CYS A 166 16.59 -5.94 -2.24
CA CYS A 166 17.29 -5.31 -1.13
C CYS A 166 18.81 -5.52 -1.20
N LEU A 167 19.24 -6.76 -1.47
CA LEU A 167 20.66 -7.10 -1.59
C LEU A 167 21.31 -6.39 -2.78
N ASP A 168 20.64 -6.37 -3.94
CA ASP A 168 21.10 -5.70 -5.16
C ASP A 168 21.27 -4.19 -4.95
N MET A 169 20.44 -3.58 -4.11
CA MET A 169 20.56 -2.17 -3.70
C MET A 169 21.70 -1.90 -2.70
N GLY A 170 22.35 -2.95 -2.20
CA GLY A 170 23.43 -2.86 -1.23
C GLY A 170 22.97 -2.81 0.23
N ILE A 171 21.73 -3.21 0.53
CA ILE A 171 21.30 -3.40 1.92
C ILE A 171 21.91 -4.70 2.45
N PRO A 172 22.65 -4.69 3.58
CA PRO A 172 23.17 -5.90 4.17
C PRO A 172 22.05 -6.90 4.50
N ALA A 173 22.29 -8.20 4.29
CA ALA A 173 21.32 -9.24 4.62
C ALA A 173 20.88 -9.20 6.10
N THR A 174 21.79 -8.81 7.00
CA THR A 174 21.53 -8.62 8.44
C THR A 174 20.58 -7.46 8.74
N HIS A 175 20.34 -6.56 7.78
CA HIS A 175 19.43 -5.42 7.90
C HIS A 175 18.08 -5.66 7.21
N VAL A 176 17.88 -6.83 6.58
CA VAL A 176 16.63 -7.20 5.93
C VAL A 176 15.77 -8.04 6.88
N ILE A 177 14.58 -7.53 7.21
CA ILE A 177 13.60 -8.20 8.05
C ILE A 177 12.42 -8.61 7.17
N ALA A 178 12.43 -9.87 6.75
CA ALA A 178 11.40 -10.46 5.90
C ALA A 178 10.28 -11.07 6.74
N MET A 179 9.17 -10.35 6.93
CA MET A 179 8.06 -10.78 7.77
C MET A 179 6.71 -10.31 7.23
N HIS A 180 5.65 -11.09 7.49
CA HIS A 180 4.27 -10.71 7.18
C HIS A 180 3.57 -10.22 8.46
N GLY A 181 2.92 -9.05 8.38
CA GLY A 181 2.18 -8.46 9.49
C GLY A 181 0.72 -8.95 9.60
N PRO A 182 -0.12 -8.29 10.42
CA PRO A 182 0.18 -7.11 11.24
C PRO A 182 1.17 -7.42 12.38
N PHE A 183 1.78 -6.37 12.96
CA PHE A 183 2.80 -6.51 14.01
C PHE A 183 2.30 -5.81 15.27
N SER A 184 2.31 -6.52 16.40
CA SER A 184 1.97 -5.93 17.70
C SER A 184 2.97 -4.85 18.11
N GLU A 185 2.55 -3.98 19.03
CA GLU A 185 3.44 -2.96 19.61
C GLU A 185 4.71 -3.60 20.21
N ASP A 186 4.55 -4.67 21.00
CA ASP A 186 5.68 -5.37 21.63
C ASP A 186 6.69 -5.93 20.62
N LEU A 187 6.21 -6.50 19.51
CA LEU A 187 7.10 -7.02 18.48
C LEU A 187 7.86 -5.88 17.79
N ASN A 188 7.19 -4.75 17.49
CA ASN A 188 7.87 -3.56 16.97
C ASN A 188 8.95 -3.06 17.95
N ARG A 189 8.63 -2.95 19.23
CA ARG A 189 9.59 -2.54 20.27
C ARG A 189 10.79 -3.49 20.36
N ALA A 190 10.56 -4.79 20.31
CA ALA A 190 11.63 -5.79 20.34
C ALA A 190 12.58 -5.63 19.16
N MET A 191 12.06 -5.43 17.94
CA MET A 191 12.88 -5.15 16.75
C MET A 191 13.64 -3.83 16.88
N PHE A 192 12.99 -2.77 17.38
CA PHE A 192 13.63 -1.47 17.56
C PHE A 192 14.83 -1.55 18.52
N LYS A 193 14.68 -2.28 19.64
CA LYS A 193 15.77 -2.51 20.59
C LYS A 193 16.88 -3.36 19.99
N GLN A 194 16.53 -4.49 19.37
CA GLN A 194 17.48 -5.42 18.77
C GLN A 194 18.36 -4.75 17.71
N CYS A 195 17.76 -3.88 16.90
CA CYS A 195 18.45 -3.19 15.81
C CYS A 195 18.98 -1.80 16.21
N GLN A 196 18.81 -1.37 17.47
CA GLN A 196 19.20 -0.04 17.97
C GLN A 196 18.69 1.11 17.10
N ILE A 197 17.41 1.07 16.77
CA ILE A 197 16.76 2.03 15.87
C ILE A 197 16.66 3.39 16.54
N ASN A 198 16.96 4.45 15.78
CA ASN A 198 16.79 5.84 16.22
C ASN A 198 15.68 6.58 15.47
N THR A 199 15.41 6.15 14.23
CA THR A 199 14.38 6.77 13.39
C THR A 199 13.55 5.70 12.71
N MET A 200 12.23 5.74 12.86
CA MET A 200 11.31 4.93 12.07
C MET A 200 10.73 5.77 10.93
N VAL A 201 10.68 5.21 9.73
CA VAL A 201 9.91 5.79 8.61
C VAL A 201 8.72 4.88 8.31
N THR A 202 7.53 5.46 8.29
CA THR A 202 6.29 4.74 7.97
C THR A 202 5.38 5.53 7.05
N LYS A 203 4.43 4.82 6.46
CA LYS A 203 3.31 5.39 5.72
C LYS A 203 2.08 5.35 6.62
N ASP A 204 1.24 6.37 6.55
CA ASP A 204 -0.12 6.30 7.08
C ASP A 204 -0.92 5.26 6.29
N SER A 205 -0.75 4.01 6.69
CA SER A 205 -1.43 2.85 6.13
C SER A 205 -2.80 2.64 6.75
N GLY A 206 -3.19 3.33 7.82
CA GLY A 206 -4.44 3.08 8.56
C GLY A 206 -4.41 1.86 9.49
N ASP A 207 -5.57 1.49 10.04
CA ASP A 207 -5.71 0.55 11.16
C ASP A 207 -5.16 -0.86 10.87
N VAL A 208 -5.62 -1.50 9.79
CA VAL A 208 -5.18 -2.86 9.42
C VAL A 208 -3.68 -2.89 9.10
N GLY A 209 -3.08 -1.74 8.76
CA GLY A 209 -1.64 -1.61 8.54
C GLY A 209 -0.79 -1.53 9.83
N GLY A 210 -1.44 -1.55 10.99
CA GLY A 210 -0.82 -1.48 12.31
C GLY A 210 -0.06 -0.17 12.56
N VAL A 211 -0.55 0.96 12.01
CA VAL A 211 0.14 2.26 12.13
C VAL A 211 0.29 2.66 13.58
N LEU A 212 -0.77 2.52 14.38
CA LEU A 212 -0.75 2.90 15.79
C LEU A 212 0.24 2.06 16.59
N GLU A 213 0.30 0.75 16.38
CA GLU A 213 1.22 -0.15 17.07
C GLU A 213 2.67 0.21 16.77
N LYS A 214 2.97 0.57 15.52
CA LYS A 214 4.31 1.03 15.12
C LYS A 214 4.66 2.37 15.76
N VAL A 215 3.73 3.33 15.72
CA VAL A 215 3.93 4.69 16.25
C VAL A 215 4.07 4.64 17.76
N ASN A 216 3.19 3.97 18.48
CA ASN A 216 3.25 3.82 19.93
C ASN A 216 4.55 3.10 20.36
N ALA A 217 4.93 2.02 19.66
CA ALA A 217 6.19 1.34 19.90
C ALA A 217 7.39 2.29 19.76
N ALA A 218 7.40 3.13 18.71
CA ALA A 218 8.49 4.07 18.49
C ALA A 218 8.53 5.17 19.56
N LEU A 219 7.37 5.75 19.90
CA LEU A 219 7.25 6.74 20.96
C LEU A 219 7.72 6.21 22.31
N ASN A 220 7.31 5.00 22.67
CA ASN A 220 7.70 4.34 23.93
C ASN A 220 9.19 4.04 24.02
N GLU A 221 9.88 3.95 22.88
CA GLU A 221 11.33 3.76 22.79
C GLU A 221 12.10 5.06 22.50
N GLY A 222 11.41 6.22 22.48
CA GLY A 222 12.04 7.52 22.22
C GLY A 222 12.56 7.71 20.79
N ILE A 223 11.96 7.01 19.83
CA ILE A 223 12.38 6.97 18.42
C ILE A 223 11.67 8.05 17.62
N ASP A 224 12.45 8.83 16.87
CA ASP A 224 11.89 9.77 15.90
C ASP A 224 11.09 9.02 14.83
N THR A 225 9.86 9.45 14.60
CA THR A 225 8.92 8.79 13.71
C THR A 225 8.53 9.71 12.58
N ILE A 226 9.03 9.41 11.38
CA ILE A 226 8.62 10.10 10.15
C ILE A 226 7.40 9.39 9.58
N ILE A 227 6.32 10.13 9.39
CA ILE A 227 5.07 9.63 8.83
C ILE A 227 4.82 10.32 7.51
N ILE A 228 4.85 9.53 6.45
CA ILE A 228 4.53 10.00 5.10
C ILE A 228 3.01 10.04 5.00
N GLU A 229 2.45 11.22 4.82
CA GLU A 229 1.01 11.43 4.68
C GLU A 229 0.46 10.69 3.46
N ARG A 230 -0.83 10.37 3.50
CA ARG A 230 -1.52 9.79 2.34
C ARG A 230 -1.57 10.81 1.21
N PRO A 231 -1.24 10.41 -0.03
CA PRO A 231 -1.44 11.25 -1.19
C PRO A 231 -2.91 11.65 -1.31
N ARG A 232 -3.19 12.91 -1.63
CA ARG A 232 -4.55 13.39 -1.88
C ARG A 232 -4.79 13.42 -3.39
N LEU A 233 -5.59 12.48 -3.87
CA LEU A 233 -6.13 12.50 -5.23
C LEU A 233 -7.59 12.95 -5.20
N ASP A 234 -8.00 13.65 -6.26
CA ASP A 234 -9.38 14.06 -6.46
C ASP A 234 -10.15 12.92 -7.14
N PHE A 235 -10.78 12.08 -6.32
CA PHE A 235 -11.54 10.93 -6.79
C PHE A 235 -13.00 11.31 -7.09
N PRO A 236 -13.55 10.96 -8.27
CA PRO A 236 -14.92 11.32 -8.66
C PRO A 236 -15.99 10.86 -7.66
N GLN A 237 -15.85 9.62 -7.18
CA GLN A 237 -16.74 9.02 -6.18
C GLN A 237 -15.87 8.18 -5.24
N LYS A 238 -15.93 8.48 -3.93
CA LYS A 238 -15.12 7.82 -2.90
C LYS A 238 -16.01 7.29 -1.77
N TYR A 239 -15.74 6.07 -1.35
CA TYR A 239 -16.45 5.38 -0.27
C TYR A 239 -15.45 4.89 0.78
N SER A 240 -15.78 5.08 2.05
CA SER A 240 -15.02 4.56 3.19
C SER A 240 -15.59 3.27 3.76
N SER A 241 -16.82 2.91 3.39
CA SER A 241 -17.48 1.65 3.74
C SER A 241 -17.56 0.71 2.54
N ILE A 242 -17.21 -0.57 2.75
CA ILE A 242 -17.38 -1.61 1.75
C ILE A 242 -18.87 -1.82 1.45
N ASP A 243 -19.77 -1.64 2.44
CA ASP A 243 -21.22 -1.82 2.24
C ASP A 243 -21.77 -0.74 1.30
N GLU A 244 -21.41 0.51 1.54
CA GLU A 244 -21.81 1.64 0.69
C GLU A 244 -21.26 1.48 -0.72
N LEU A 245 -20.00 1.08 -0.87
CA LEU A 245 -19.40 0.83 -2.17
C LEU A 245 -20.13 -0.28 -2.94
N VAL A 246 -20.36 -1.44 -2.30
CA VAL A 246 -21.04 -2.58 -2.93
C VAL A 246 -22.47 -2.19 -3.34
N ASN A 247 -23.18 -1.43 -2.51
CA ASN A 247 -24.50 -0.92 -2.86
C ASN A 247 -24.44 0.09 -4.02
N ALA A 248 -23.45 0.98 -4.02
CA ALA A 248 -23.26 1.94 -5.09
C ALA A 248 -22.99 1.26 -6.43
N VAL A 249 -22.22 0.17 -6.47
CA VAL A 249 -21.97 -0.63 -7.69
C VAL A 249 -23.28 -1.19 -8.29
N LYS A 250 -24.28 -1.52 -7.46
CA LYS A 250 -25.56 -2.09 -7.90
C LYS A 250 -26.51 -1.05 -8.50
N ILE A 251 -26.33 0.23 -8.18
CA ILE A 251 -27.18 1.32 -8.67
C ILE A 251 -26.56 1.81 -9.98
N ASN A 252 -27.17 1.47 -11.12
CA ASN A 252 -26.78 1.99 -12.45
C ASN A 252 -27.26 3.44 -12.64
#